data_AF-A0A3C2B753-F1
#
_entry.id   AF-A0A3C2B753-F1
#
_cell.length_a   1.000
_cell.length_b   1.000
_cell.length_c   1.000
_cell.angle_alpha   90.00
_cell.angle_beta   90.00
_cell.angle_gamma   90.00
#
_symmetry.space_group_name_H-M   'P 1'
#
loop_
_entity.id
_entity.type
_entity.pdbx_description
1 polymer ?
#
loop_
_entity_poly.entity_id
_entity_poly.type
_entity_poly.pdbx_seq_one_letter_code
_entity_poly.pdbx_strand_id
1 'polypeptide(L)'
;GLDVTEATIMSSEQIATIAGFGNPRADLAAQILPYYRDFHLSHGGPDGIHVHDSTCISYLIAPQHYGVRHHPVRVDTGWSVGRGKTWPTTRHALAEGPWAGRRAVTILTEVNSDAVVALELERLAR
;
A
#
# COMPACT_ATOMS: atom_id res chain seq x y z
N GLY A 1 -4.98 2.12 -2.63
CA GLY A 1 -4.43 3.39 -2.12
C GLY A 1 -4.16 3.19 -0.65
N LEU A 2 -4.32 4.23 0.19
CA LEU A 2 -4.16 4.12 1.64
C LEU A 2 -5.10 3.06 2.26
N ASP A 3 -6.30 2.92 1.71
CA ASP A 3 -7.28 1.87 2.01
C ASP A 3 -6.73 0.43 1.98
N VAL A 4 -5.66 0.18 1.20
CA VAL A 4 -4.97 -1.10 1.13
C VAL A 4 -3.63 -1.06 1.84
N THR A 5 -2.84 -0.01 1.60
CA THR A 5 -1.46 0.03 2.10
C THR A 5 -1.39 0.23 3.61
N GLU A 6 -2.35 0.94 4.22
CA GLU A 6 -2.40 1.06 5.69
C GLU A 6 -2.80 -0.28 6.35
N ALA A 7 -3.55 -1.12 5.64
CA ALA A 7 -3.88 -2.47 6.10
C ALA A 7 -2.72 -3.47 5.90
N THR A 8 -1.66 -3.10 5.16
CA THR A 8 -0.51 -3.97 4.91
C THR A 8 0.60 -3.63 5.91
N ILE A 9 0.70 -4.41 6.99
CA ILE A 9 1.58 -4.12 8.13
C ILE A 9 2.66 -5.19 8.24
N MET A 10 3.92 -4.76 8.19
CA MET A 10 5.07 -5.59 8.57
C MET A 10 5.41 -5.30 10.03
N SER A 11 5.33 -6.31 10.89
CA SER A 11 5.47 -6.15 12.34
C SER A 11 6.90 -5.82 12.76
N SER A 12 7.07 -5.25 13.95
CA SER A 12 8.39 -5.04 14.56
C SER A 12 9.20 -6.33 14.67
N GLU A 13 8.54 -7.45 14.98
CA GLU A 13 9.16 -8.78 15.02
C GLU A 13 9.70 -9.18 13.64
N GLN A 14 8.88 -9.05 12.59
CA GLN A 14 9.28 -9.36 11.22
C GLN A 14 10.44 -8.46 10.75
N ILE A 15 10.39 -7.16 11.05
CA ILE A 15 11.49 -6.22 10.75
C ILE A 15 12.79 -6.68 11.42
N ALA A 16 12.74 -7.13 12.67
CA ALA A 16 13.92 -7.61 13.39
C ALA A 16 14.58 -8.82 12.73
N THR A 17 13.82 -9.65 11.99
CA THR A 17 14.38 -10.80 11.27
C THR A 17 15.24 -10.42 10.06
N ILE A 18 15.04 -9.24 9.47
CA ILE A 18 15.66 -8.82 8.20
C ILE A 18 17.19 -8.83 8.29
N ALA A 19 17.77 -8.38 9.42
CA ALA A 19 19.22 -8.38 9.63
C ALA A 19 19.84 -9.79 9.55
N GLY A 20 19.04 -10.84 9.76
CA GLY A 20 19.48 -12.24 9.70
C GLY A 20 19.61 -12.80 8.28
N PHE A 21 19.16 -12.08 7.24
CA PHE A 21 19.19 -12.59 5.86
C PHE A 21 20.59 -12.54 5.21
N GLY A 22 21.53 -11.77 5.77
CA GLY A 22 22.95 -11.82 5.39
C GLY A 22 23.24 -11.40 3.95
N ASN A 23 22.47 -10.46 3.40
CA ASN A 23 22.72 -9.89 2.07
C ASN A 23 22.66 -8.36 2.08
N PRO A 24 23.32 -7.67 1.13
CA PRO A 24 23.47 -6.21 1.18
C PRO A 24 22.15 -5.42 1.17
N ARG A 25 21.08 -5.98 0.58
CA ARG A 25 19.76 -5.32 0.52
C ARG A 25 19.06 -5.41 1.87
N ALA A 26 19.13 -6.58 2.50
CA ALA A 26 18.63 -6.79 3.84
C ALA A 26 19.41 -5.95 4.87
N ASP A 27 20.72 -5.84 4.74
CA ASP A 27 21.56 -5.02 5.61
C ASP A 27 21.18 -3.53 5.54
N LEU A 28 20.89 -3.03 4.33
CA LEU A 28 20.40 -1.67 4.14
C LEU A 28 19.01 -1.48 4.76
N ALA A 29 18.09 -2.41 4.51
CA ALA A 29 16.74 -2.37 5.06
C ALA A 29 16.76 -2.37 6.60
N ALA A 30 17.59 -3.22 7.22
CA ALA A 30 17.77 -3.29 8.66
C ALA A 30 18.32 -1.98 9.26
N GLN A 31 19.06 -1.18 8.49
CA GLN A 31 19.55 0.14 8.93
C GLN A 31 18.49 1.23 8.86
N ILE A 32 17.61 1.20 7.85
CA ILE A 32 16.67 2.31 7.59
C ILE A 32 15.28 2.10 8.23
N LEU A 33 14.79 0.86 8.26
CA LEU A 33 13.42 0.57 8.72
C LEU A 33 13.15 0.89 10.20
N PRO A 34 14.11 0.72 11.14
CA PRO A 34 13.88 1.08 12.53
C PRO A 34 13.48 2.55 12.72
N TYR A 35 14.07 3.47 11.96
CA TYR A 35 13.71 4.90 12.04
C TYR A 35 12.26 5.14 11.61
N TYR A 36 11.84 4.52 10.51
CA TYR A 36 10.47 4.64 10.00
C TYR A 36 9.43 4.01 10.95
N ARG A 37 9.77 2.86 11.53
CA ARG A 37 8.99 2.19 12.58
C ARG A 37 8.83 3.07 13.81
N ASP A 38 9.91 3.60 14.35
CA ASP A 38 9.88 4.42 15.57
C ASP A 38 9.10 5.72 15.36
N PHE A 39 9.19 6.32 14.16
CA PHE A 39 8.33 7.43 13.77
C PHE A 39 6.85 7.04 13.79
N HIS A 40 6.45 5.91 13.20
CA HIS A 40 5.03 5.50 13.19
C HIS A 40 4.53 5.17 14.60
N LEU A 41 5.30 4.38 15.35
CA LEU A 41 5.00 4.04 16.75
C LEU A 41 4.79 5.29 17.62
N SER A 42 5.70 6.28 17.52
CA SER A 42 5.59 7.53 18.30
C SER A 42 4.39 8.40 17.92
N HIS A 43 3.78 8.18 16.76
CA HIS A 43 2.60 8.92 16.28
C HIS A 43 1.31 8.08 16.35
N GLY A 44 1.30 7.01 17.15
CA GLY A 44 0.12 6.16 17.38
C GLY A 44 -0.14 5.14 16.28
N GLY A 45 0.86 4.85 15.45
CA GLY A 45 0.84 3.79 14.45
C GLY A 45 0.88 2.38 15.06
N PRO A 46 0.83 1.34 14.21
CA PRO A 46 0.86 -0.05 14.65
C PRO A 46 2.24 -0.46 15.20
N ASP A 47 2.31 -1.63 15.84
CA ASP A 47 3.57 -2.27 16.19
C ASP A 47 4.28 -2.83 14.94
N GLY A 48 4.92 -1.93 14.19
CA GLY A 48 5.55 -2.22 12.91
C GLY A 48 5.55 -1.02 11.97
N ILE A 49 5.39 -1.29 10.67
CA ILE A 49 5.29 -0.27 9.62
C ILE A 49 4.20 -0.62 8.62
N HIS A 50 3.59 0.41 8.01
CA HIS A 50 2.81 0.25 6.80
C HIS A 50 3.76 0.14 5.60
N VAL A 51 3.67 -0.95 4.82
CA VAL A 51 4.56 -1.17 3.68
C VAL A 51 3.97 -0.59 2.39
N HIS A 52 3.87 0.73 2.31
CA HIS A 52 3.17 1.43 1.24
C HIS A 52 3.72 1.15 -0.16
N ASP A 53 5.01 1.40 -0.36
CA ASP A 53 5.59 1.44 -1.70
C ASP A 53 5.83 0.02 -2.25
N SER A 54 6.34 -0.87 -1.41
CA SER A 54 6.61 -2.27 -1.80
C SER A 54 5.32 -3.04 -2.11
N THR A 55 4.19 -2.67 -1.49
CA THR A 55 2.85 -3.20 -1.84
C THR A 55 2.53 -3.08 -3.34
N CYS A 56 3.00 -2.02 -4.01
CA CYS A 56 2.82 -1.87 -5.46
C CYS A 56 3.51 -2.99 -6.25
N ILE A 57 4.75 -3.32 -5.87
CA ILE A 57 5.52 -4.41 -6.49
C ILE A 57 4.92 -5.76 -6.12
N SER A 58 4.50 -5.94 -4.87
CA SER A 58 3.83 -7.14 -4.39
C SER A 58 2.54 -7.43 -5.19
N TYR A 59 1.75 -6.42 -5.52
CA TYR A 59 0.60 -6.57 -6.43
C TYR A 59 0.98 -7.04 -7.84
N LEU A 60 2.07 -6.51 -8.40
CA LEU A 60 2.52 -6.93 -9.74
C LEU A 60 3.01 -8.39 -9.77
N ILE A 61 3.59 -8.87 -8.67
CA ILE A 61 4.12 -10.23 -8.56
C ILE A 61 3.02 -11.24 -8.18
N ALA A 62 2.13 -10.85 -7.27
CA ALA A 62 1.16 -11.73 -6.64
C ALA A 62 -0.23 -11.06 -6.52
N PRO A 63 -0.90 -10.74 -7.64
CA PRO A 63 -2.17 -10.03 -7.64
C PRO A 63 -3.28 -10.79 -6.91
N GLN A 64 -3.17 -12.11 -6.77
CA GLN A 64 -4.12 -12.95 -6.04
C GLN A 64 -4.26 -12.61 -4.55
N HIS A 65 -3.33 -11.84 -3.97
CA HIS A 65 -3.41 -11.39 -2.57
C HIS A 65 -4.23 -10.10 -2.39
N TYR A 66 -4.84 -9.58 -3.47
CA TYR A 66 -5.56 -8.31 -3.45
C TYR A 66 -6.98 -8.46 -3.99
N GLY A 67 -7.92 -7.76 -3.37
CA GLY A 67 -9.24 -7.52 -3.92
C GLY A 67 -9.23 -6.30 -4.83
N VAL A 68 -9.99 -6.35 -5.92
CA VAL A 68 -10.03 -5.29 -6.95
C VAL A 68 -11.43 -4.79 -7.24
N ARG A 69 -11.53 -3.51 -7.59
CA ARG A 69 -12.70 -2.87 -8.20
C ARG A 69 -12.29 -2.08 -9.43
N HIS A 70 -13.21 -1.88 -10.36
CA HIS A 70 -12.97 -1.17 -11.61
C HIS A 70 -13.90 0.03 -11.70
N HIS A 71 -13.37 1.23 -11.49
CA HIS A 71 -14.14 2.46 -11.52
C HIS A 71 -13.38 3.59 -12.21
N PRO A 72 -14.08 4.48 -12.95
CA PRO A 72 -13.53 5.78 -13.29
C PRO A 72 -13.13 6.56 -12.04
N VAL A 73 -11.99 7.23 -12.08
CA VAL A 73 -11.47 8.07 -10.98
C VAL A 73 -11.27 9.51 -11.47
N ARG A 74 -11.64 10.48 -10.62
CA ARG A 74 -11.29 11.90 -10.76
C ARG A 74 -10.44 12.34 -9.57
N VAL A 75 -9.61 13.35 -9.77
CA VAL A 75 -8.86 14.01 -8.70
C VAL A 75 -9.46 15.40 -8.51
N ASP A 76 -9.75 15.77 -7.28
CA ASP A 76 -10.15 17.15 -6.97
C ASP A 76 -8.93 18.07 -7.05
N THR A 77 -8.95 19.00 -8.01
CA THR A 77 -7.89 19.99 -8.25
C THR A 77 -8.28 21.40 -7.79
N GLY A 78 -9.39 21.55 -7.05
CA GLY A 78 -9.81 22.82 -6.48
C GLY A 78 -8.89 23.29 -5.33
N TRP A 79 -9.23 24.44 -4.75
CA TRP A 79 -8.46 25.07 -3.66
C TRP A 79 -9.14 24.95 -2.29
N SER A 80 -10.04 23.97 -2.14
CA SER A 80 -10.79 23.72 -0.90
C SER A 80 -10.24 22.49 -0.15
N VAL A 81 -10.90 22.10 0.93
CA VAL A 81 -10.55 20.95 1.78
C VAL A 81 -10.48 19.61 1.04
N GLY A 82 -11.14 19.49 -0.11
CA GLY A 82 -11.11 18.29 -0.95
C GLY A 82 -9.88 18.16 -1.84
N ARG A 83 -9.02 19.18 -1.92
CA ARG A 83 -7.88 19.21 -2.84
C ARG A 83 -6.99 17.97 -2.70
N GLY A 84 -6.69 17.34 -3.84
CA GLY A 84 -5.86 16.14 -3.92
C GLY A 84 -6.61 14.83 -3.70
N LYS A 85 -7.89 14.87 -3.29
CA LYS A 85 -8.67 13.66 -3.07
C LYS A 85 -8.95 12.92 -4.39
N THR A 86 -8.70 11.62 -4.38
CA THR A 86 -9.05 10.69 -5.46
C THR A 86 -10.47 10.16 -5.23
N TRP A 87 -11.35 10.44 -6.19
CA TRP A 87 -12.76 10.08 -6.13
C TRP A 87 -13.09 9.02 -7.18
N PRO A 88 -13.24 7.74 -6.78
CA PRO A 88 -13.87 6.74 -7.65
C PRO A 88 -15.36 7.04 -7.80
N THR A 89 -15.97 6.67 -8.92
CA THR A 89 -17.43 6.66 -9.01
C THR A 89 -17.98 5.55 -8.10
N THR A 90 -18.60 5.92 -6.99
CA THR A 90 -19.08 4.98 -5.96
C THR A 90 -20.47 4.41 -6.27
N ARG A 91 -21.06 4.74 -7.43
CA ARG A 91 -22.36 4.26 -7.93
C ARG A 91 -22.26 3.91 -9.42
N HIS A 92 -23.39 3.61 -10.06
CA HIS A 92 -23.47 3.39 -11.50
C HIS A 92 -22.82 4.55 -12.26
N ALA A 93 -21.90 4.22 -13.18
CA ALA A 93 -21.32 5.19 -14.08
C ALA A 93 -22.43 5.75 -14.99
N LEU A 94 -22.80 7.00 -14.76
CA LEU A 94 -23.77 7.70 -15.60
C LEU A 94 -23.08 8.23 -16.86
N ALA A 95 -23.86 8.38 -17.94
CA ALA A 95 -23.38 8.99 -19.18
C ALA A 95 -22.98 10.47 -18.97
N GLU A 96 -23.54 11.13 -17.95
CA GLU A 96 -23.32 12.54 -17.62
C GLU A 96 -22.64 12.70 -16.26
N GLY A 97 -22.08 13.90 -16.01
CA GLY A 97 -21.48 14.28 -14.73
C GLY A 97 -19.95 14.17 -14.67
N PRO A 98 -19.36 14.31 -13.48
CA PRO A 98 -17.91 14.51 -13.34
C PRO A 98 -17.05 13.34 -13.81
N TRP A 99 -17.60 12.14 -14.00
CA TRP A 99 -16.86 10.97 -14.49
C TRP A 99 -17.19 10.60 -15.93
N ALA A 100 -18.07 11.35 -16.61
CA ALA A 100 -18.48 11.09 -17.99
C ALA A 100 -17.28 10.91 -18.93
N GLY A 101 -17.37 9.90 -19.80
CA GLY A 101 -16.35 9.57 -20.81
C GLY A 101 -15.02 9.02 -20.27
N ARG A 102 -14.87 8.83 -18.95
CA ARG A 102 -13.64 8.26 -18.38
C ARG A 102 -13.67 6.73 -18.40
N ARG A 103 -12.52 6.16 -18.77
CA ARG A 103 -12.27 4.73 -18.65
C ARG A 103 -12.19 4.31 -17.18
N ALA A 104 -12.78 3.16 -16.85
CA ALA A 104 -12.59 2.52 -15.56
C ALA A 104 -11.12 2.11 -15.38
N VAL A 105 -10.57 2.31 -14.19
CA VAL A 105 -9.23 1.85 -13.82
C VAL A 105 -9.33 0.84 -12.69
N THR A 106 -8.33 -0.02 -12.58
CA THR A 106 -8.22 -0.98 -11.48
C THR A 106 -7.85 -0.25 -10.19
N ILE A 107 -8.60 -0.51 -9.12
CA ILE A 107 -8.40 0.03 -7.79
C ILE A 107 -8.31 -1.18 -6.85
N LEU A 108 -7.22 -1.30 -6.10
CA LEU A 108 -7.10 -2.30 -5.05
C LEU A 108 -7.93 -1.84 -3.86
N THR A 109 -8.76 -2.73 -3.31
CA THR A 109 -9.70 -2.41 -2.21
C THR A 109 -9.54 -3.31 -0.99
N GLU A 110 -8.85 -4.44 -1.13
CA GLU A 110 -8.64 -5.43 -0.07
C GLU A 110 -7.24 -6.01 -0.22
N VAL A 111 -6.67 -6.52 0.87
CA VAL A 111 -5.34 -7.15 0.90
C VAL A 111 -5.27 -8.27 1.91
N ASN A 112 -4.58 -9.35 1.55
CA ASN A 112 -4.07 -10.33 2.51
C ASN A 112 -2.67 -9.89 2.97
N SER A 113 -2.63 -9.13 4.07
CA SER A 113 -1.39 -8.54 4.60
C SER A 113 -0.33 -9.60 4.88
N ASP A 114 -0.69 -10.69 5.55
CA ASP A 114 0.26 -11.73 5.95
C ASP A 114 0.95 -12.37 4.73
N ALA A 115 0.18 -12.68 3.69
CA ALA A 115 0.73 -13.27 2.47
C ALA A 115 1.65 -12.28 1.72
N VAL A 116 1.29 -10.99 1.69
CA VAL A 116 2.09 -9.94 1.06
C VAL A 116 3.40 -9.72 1.81
N VAL A 117 3.36 -9.63 3.15
CA VAL A 117 4.57 -9.45 3.95
C VAL A 117 5.47 -10.68 3.88
N ALA A 118 4.91 -11.89 3.87
CA ALA A 118 5.67 -13.12 3.66
C ALA A 118 6.38 -13.10 2.30
N LEU A 119 5.70 -12.67 1.23
CA LEU A 119 6.30 -12.49 -0.09
C LEU A 119 7.46 -11.48 -0.05
N GLU A 120 7.30 -10.33 0.59
CA GLU A 120 8.35 -9.30 0.65
C GLU A 120 9.59 -9.79 1.39
N LEU A 121 9.41 -10.45 2.55
CA LEU A 121 10.50 -11.05 3.30
C LEU A 121 11.21 -12.15 2.51
N GLU A 122 10.45 -13.02 1.84
CA GLU A 122 11.01 -14.06 0.96
C GLU A 122 11.87 -13.47 -0.16
N ARG A 123 11.43 -12.36 -0.77
CA ARG A 123 12.18 -11.69 -1.85
C ARG A 123 13.41 -10.96 -1.33
N LEU A 124 13.34 -10.41 -0.12
CA LEU A 124 14.47 -9.73 0.53
C LEU A 124 15.53 -10.72 1.02
N ALA A 125 15.15 -11.94 1.35
CA ALA A 125 16.07 -12.99 1.80
C ALA A 125 16.92 -13.62 0.68
N ARG A 126 16.51 -13.48 -0.58
CA ARG A 126 17.23 -13.98 -1.76
C ARG A 126 18.42 -13.09 -2.14
#